data_AF-A0A9X1QYE6-F1
#
_entry.id   AF-A0A9X1QYE6-F1
#
_cell.length_a   1.000
_cell.length_b   1.000
_cell.length_c   1.000
_cell.angle_alpha   90.00
_cell.angle_beta   90.00
_cell.angle_gamma   90.00
#
_symmetry.space_group_name_H-M   'P 1'
#
loop_
_entity.id
_entity.type
_entity.pdbx_description
1 polymer ?
#
loop_
_entity_poly.entity_id
_entity_poly.type
_entity_poly.pdbx_seq_one_letter_code
_entity_poly.pdbx_strand_id
1 'polypeptide(L)'
;MAKQVGIIKLKGTIGDLNFYNTKNAGSLARKAGGGFNKDQKKKPVRTMENASEFGRCSKTKKAFKMALAPFLCVRKDGELHGRMVQLFTRIKDQDRINSRGKRSVGPGLDTPRGRQLLQDFQFTPYCNVMETLAASGDFDFTSRRLHITNFDMKNVQFPAGATHLALT
;
A
#
# COMPACT_ATOMS: atom_id res chain seq x y z
N MET A 1 -19.11 7.47 9.98
CA MET A 1 -19.65 6.11 10.23
C MET A 1 -20.18 6.08 11.65
N ALA A 2 -21.31 5.41 11.90
CA ALA A 2 -21.86 5.30 13.23
C ALA A 2 -20.95 4.38 14.08
N LYS A 3 -20.66 4.79 15.31
CA LYS A 3 -19.90 4.02 16.30
C LYS A 3 -20.87 3.28 17.22
N GLN A 4 -20.54 2.06 17.58
CA GLN A 4 -21.28 1.31 18.61
C GLN A 4 -20.75 1.73 19.99
N VAL A 5 -21.56 2.45 20.75
CA VAL A 5 -21.19 3.00 22.07
C VAL A 5 -21.66 2.10 23.24
N GLY A 6 -22.47 1.08 22.96
CA GLY A 6 -23.01 0.18 23.98
C GLY A 6 -21.99 -0.82 24.55
N ILE A 7 -22.31 -1.34 25.74
CA ILE A 7 -21.48 -2.32 26.49
C ILE A 7 -21.44 -3.68 25.77
N ILE A 8 -22.53 -4.04 25.09
CA ILE A 8 -22.65 -5.30 24.34
C ILE A 8 -21.84 -5.16 23.05
N LYS A 9 -20.94 -6.12 22.79
CA LYS A 9 -20.16 -6.20 21.53
C LYS A 9 -20.93 -7.04 20.52
N LEU A 10 -21.27 -6.43 19.38
CA LEU A 10 -21.98 -7.11 18.29
C LEU A 10 -21.03 -7.28 17.09
N LYS A 11 -21.08 -8.45 16.45
CA LYS A 11 -20.31 -8.75 15.24
C LYS A 11 -21.18 -9.53 14.28
N GLY A 12 -21.32 -9.04 13.06
CA GLY A 12 -22.17 -9.66 12.04
C GLY A 12 -23.33 -8.76 11.62
N THR A 13 -24.29 -9.31 10.89
CA THR A 13 -25.45 -8.57 10.38
C THR A 13 -26.70 -8.96 11.15
N ILE A 14 -27.42 -7.99 11.70
CA ILE A 14 -28.72 -8.16 12.36
C ILE A 14 -29.70 -7.24 11.64
N GLY A 15 -30.67 -7.85 10.93
CA GLY A 15 -31.59 -7.12 10.06
C GLY A 15 -30.84 -6.23 9.06
N ASP A 16 -31.19 -4.94 9.05
CA ASP A 16 -30.59 -3.93 8.18
C ASP A 16 -29.32 -3.28 8.74
N LEU A 17 -28.71 -3.83 9.79
CA LEU A 17 -27.49 -3.28 10.40
C LEU A 17 -26.36 -4.31 10.39
N ASN A 18 -25.18 -3.88 9.98
CA ASN A 18 -23.95 -4.66 9.98
C ASN A 18 -22.95 -4.04 10.99
N PHE A 19 -22.53 -4.87 11.95
CA PHE A 19 -21.62 -4.56 13.03
C PHE A 19 -20.25 -5.20 12.79
N TYR A 20 -19.19 -4.39 12.80
CA TYR A 20 -17.84 -4.85 12.55
C TYR A 20 -16.80 -4.01 13.31
N ASN A 21 -15.65 -4.62 13.58
CA ASN A 21 -14.56 -3.97 14.30
C ASN A 21 -13.43 -3.62 13.33
N THR A 22 -12.84 -2.45 13.50
CA THR A 22 -11.62 -2.03 12.80
C THR A 22 -10.53 -1.69 13.80
N LYS A 23 -9.27 -1.98 13.44
CA LYS A 23 -8.11 -1.72 14.30
C LYS A 23 -8.02 -0.25 14.71
N ASN A 24 -8.39 0.68 13.82
CA ASN A 24 -8.18 2.11 14.01
C ASN A 24 -9.39 2.86 14.59
N ALA A 25 -10.62 2.32 14.43
CA ALA A 25 -11.85 3.05 14.79
C ALA A 25 -12.79 2.28 15.74
N GLY A 26 -12.39 1.09 16.20
CA GLY A 26 -13.15 0.30 17.16
C GLY A 26 -14.40 -0.35 16.56
N SER A 27 -15.44 -0.49 17.38
CA SER A 27 -16.72 -1.10 17.01
C SER A 27 -17.59 -0.13 16.20
N LEU A 28 -17.91 -0.51 14.97
CA LEU A 28 -18.65 0.30 14.02
C LEU A 28 -19.95 -0.39 13.61
N ALA A 29 -20.98 0.41 13.33
CA ALA A 29 -22.25 -0.02 12.78
C ALA A 29 -22.55 0.72 11.46
N ARG A 30 -23.13 0.01 10.49
CA ARG A 30 -23.60 0.60 9.23
C ARG A 30 -24.87 -0.09 8.73
N LYS A 31 -25.62 0.54 7.84
CA LYS A 31 -26.71 -0.13 7.13
C LYS A 31 -26.15 -1.33 6.33
N ALA A 32 -26.78 -2.48 6.46
CA ALA A 32 -26.51 -3.68 5.67
C ALA A 32 -26.86 -3.42 4.19
N GLY A 33 -26.23 -4.15 3.27
CA GLY A 33 -26.56 -4.05 1.84
C GLY A 33 -25.81 -2.98 1.02
N GLY A 34 -24.77 -2.34 1.56
CA GLY A 34 -23.90 -1.41 0.80
C GLY A 34 -22.80 -2.07 -0.04
N GLY A 35 -22.90 -3.37 -0.32
CA GLY A 35 -21.91 -4.13 -1.10
C GLY A 35 -22.13 -3.99 -2.61
N PHE A 36 -21.16 -4.46 -3.40
CA PHE A 36 -21.37 -4.62 -4.84
C PHE A 36 -22.44 -5.69 -5.09
N ASN A 37 -23.71 -5.31 -5.21
CA ASN A 37 -24.74 -6.24 -5.69
C ASN A 37 -24.37 -6.74 -7.09
N LYS A 38 -24.64 -8.01 -7.37
CA LYS A 38 -24.32 -8.69 -8.65
C LYS A 38 -25.02 -8.06 -9.84
N ASP A 39 -26.10 -7.30 -9.62
CA ASP A 39 -26.80 -6.56 -10.66
C ASP A 39 -25.96 -5.40 -11.19
N GLN A 40 -25.22 -5.68 -12.27
CA GLN A 40 -24.49 -4.67 -13.03
C GLN A 40 -25.42 -3.66 -13.73
N LYS A 41 -26.70 -4.03 -13.95
CA LYS A 41 -27.65 -3.28 -14.79
C LYS A 41 -28.08 -1.90 -14.25
N LYS A 42 -27.86 -1.61 -12.97
CA LYS A 42 -28.29 -0.33 -12.33
C LYS A 42 -27.13 0.49 -11.73
N LYS A 43 -25.87 0.16 -12.01
CA LYS A 43 -24.74 0.90 -11.42
C LYS A 43 -24.47 2.19 -12.22
N PRO A 44 -24.19 3.32 -11.56
CA PRO A 44 -23.78 4.53 -12.24
C PRO A 44 -22.55 4.26 -13.12
N VAL A 45 -22.50 4.85 -14.31
CA VAL A 45 -21.41 4.68 -15.28
C VAL A 45 -20.03 4.88 -14.62
N ARG A 46 -19.88 5.93 -13.81
CA ARG A 46 -18.64 6.24 -13.06
C ARG A 46 -18.21 5.13 -12.10
N THR A 47 -19.14 4.42 -11.49
CA THR A 47 -18.84 3.29 -10.60
C THR A 47 -18.28 2.11 -11.39
N MET A 48 -18.81 1.87 -12.60
CA MET A 48 -18.32 0.81 -13.48
C MET A 48 -16.93 1.13 -14.03
N GLU A 49 -16.71 2.37 -14.46
CA GLU A 49 -15.40 2.85 -14.90
C GLU A 49 -14.34 2.64 -13.82
N ASN A 50 -14.61 3.12 -12.60
CA ASN A 50 -13.72 2.95 -11.46
C ASN A 50 -13.47 1.47 -11.14
N ALA A 51 -14.50 0.62 -11.22
CA ALA A 51 -14.37 -0.81 -10.94
C ALA A 51 -13.48 -1.52 -11.98
N SER A 52 -13.64 -1.18 -13.27
CA SER A 52 -12.83 -1.73 -14.36
C SER A 52 -11.36 -1.34 -14.20
N GLU A 53 -11.11 -0.05 -13.97
CA GLU A 53 -9.78 0.50 -13.70
C GLU A 53 -9.13 -0.15 -12.47
N PHE A 54 -9.87 -0.27 -11.36
CA PHE A 54 -9.38 -0.90 -10.14
C PHE A 54 -9.04 -2.39 -10.35
N GLY A 55 -9.84 -3.09 -11.16
CA GLY A 55 -9.57 -4.47 -11.55
C GLY A 55 -8.24 -4.61 -12.29
N ARG A 56 -7.94 -3.70 -13.24
CA ARG A 56 -6.65 -3.68 -13.93
C ARG A 56 -5.50 -3.39 -12.98
N CYS A 57 -5.61 -2.35 -12.14
CA CYS A 57 -4.60 -2.03 -11.12
C CYS A 57 -4.32 -3.23 -10.19
N SER A 58 -5.37 -3.93 -9.78
CA SER A 58 -5.26 -5.09 -8.90
C SER A 58 -4.47 -6.23 -9.54
N LYS A 59 -4.66 -6.49 -10.84
CA LYS A 59 -3.89 -7.49 -11.61
C LYS A 59 -2.42 -7.09 -11.71
N THR A 60 -2.11 -5.86 -12.12
CA THR A 60 -0.73 -5.38 -12.23
C THR A 60 -0.01 -5.39 -10.89
N LYS A 61 -0.66 -4.88 -9.83
CA LYS A 61 -0.14 -4.93 -8.46
C LYS A 61 0.17 -6.36 -8.00
N LYS A 62 -0.71 -7.33 -8.34
CA LYS A 62 -0.48 -8.74 -8.00
C LYS A 62 0.78 -9.27 -8.68
N ALA A 63 0.94 -9.06 -9.98
CA ALA A 63 2.13 -9.47 -10.73
C ALA A 63 3.40 -8.83 -10.15
N PHE A 64 3.37 -7.52 -9.89
CA PHE A 64 4.47 -6.79 -9.28
C PHE A 64 4.84 -7.32 -7.88
N LYS A 65 3.84 -7.57 -7.02
CA LYS A 65 4.07 -8.15 -5.69
C LYS A 65 4.67 -9.55 -5.77
N MET A 66 4.26 -10.37 -6.74
CA MET A 66 4.83 -11.69 -6.95
C MET A 66 6.29 -11.62 -7.40
N ALA A 67 6.65 -10.69 -8.28
CA ALA A 67 8.04 -10.48 -8.70
C ALA A 67 8.95 -10.06 -7.53
N LEU A 68 8.41 -9.29 -6.58
CA LEU A 68 9.15 -8.86 -5.38
C LEU A 68 9.00 -9.80 -4.18
N ALA A 69 8.31 -10.94 -4.31
CA ALA A 69 8.05 -11.84 -3.19
C ALA A 69 9.33 -12.29 -2.46
N PRO A 70 10.46 -12.64 -3.13
CA PRO A 70 11.69 -13.01 -2.43
C PRO A 70 12.20 -11.93 -1.47
N PHE A 71 12.01 -10.65 -1.80
CA PHE A 71 12.47 -9.52 -1.00
C PHE A 71 11.45 -9.10 0.07
N LEU A 72 10.15 -9.23 -0.21
CA LEU A 72 9.09 -8.77 0.68
C LEU A 72 8.65 -9.81 1.72
N CYS A 73 8.95 -11.10 1.51
CA CYS A 73 8.54 -12.17 2.41
C CYS A 73 9.30 -12.20 3.75
N VAL A 74 10.41 -11.47 3.87
CA VAL A 74 11.23 -11.43 5.09
C VAL A 74 10.53 -10.72 6.25
N ARG A 75 9.62 -9.76 5.97
CA ARG A 75 8.94 -8.96 6.99
C ARG A 75 7.42 -8.95 6.79
N LYS A 76 6.67 -9.22 7.86
CA LYS A 76 5.21 -9.06 7.87
C LYS A 76 4.84 -7.58 8.03
N ASP A 77 4.41 -6.95 6.94
CA ASP A 77 3.74 -5.64 6.96
C ASP A 77 2.26 -5.82 6.55
N GLY A 78 1.35 -5.63 7.52
CA GLY A 78 -0.10 -5.76 7.31
C GLY A 78 -0.71 -4.62 6.48
N GLU A 79 -0.01 -3.49 6.37
CA GLU A 79 -0.50 -2.28 5.68
C GLU A 79 0.04 -2.17 4.26
N LEU A 80 1.16 -2.85 3.94
CA LEU A 80 1.79 -2.84 2.62
C LEU A 80 0.79 -3.08 1.49
N HIS A 81 -0.15 -4.02 1.67
CA HIS A 81 -1.18 -4.27 0.66
C HIS A 81 -2.02 -3.03 0.35
N GLY A 82 -2.50 -2.33 1.38
CA GLY A 82 -3.31 -1.12 1.24
C GLY A 82 -2.52 0.02 0.62
N ARG A 83 -1.28 0.22 1.05
CA ARG A 83 -0.36 1.22 0.50
C ARG A 83 -0.08 0.97 -0.99
N MET A 84 0.16 -0.29 -1.38
CA MET A 84 0.34 -0.65 -2.80
C MET A 84 -0.94 -0.43 -3.63
N VAL A 85 -2.13 -0.69 -3.07
CA VAL A 85 -3.38 -0.39 -3.78
C VAL A 85 -3.50 1.11 -4.07
N GLN A 86 -3.18 1.96 -3.09
CA GLN A 86 -3.18 3.41 -3.27
C GLN A 86 -2.15 3.84 -4.32
N LEU A 87 -0.91 3.32 -4.25
CA LEU A 87 0.16 3.60 -5.20
C LEU A 87 -0.27 3.30 -6.65
N PHE A 88 -0.71 2.07 -6.93
CA PHE A 88 -1.07 1.65 -8.29
C PHE A 88 -2.31 2.38 -8.81
N THR A 89 -3.20 2.85 -7.93
CA THR A 89 -4.32 3.70 -8.32
C THR A 89 -3.83 5.08 -8.73
N ARG A 90 -2.93 5.70 -7.95
CA ARG A 90 -2.33 7.01 -8.25
C ARG A 90 -1.50 6.99 -9.53
N ILE A 91 -0.76 5.91 -9.78
CA ILE A 91 0.00 5.72 -11.03
C ILE A 91 -0.97 5.64 -12.22
N LYS A 92 -2.03 4.82 -12.12
CA LYS A 92 -3.07 4.74 -13.15
C LYS A 92 -3.75 6.10 -13.40
N ASP A 93 -3.92 6.94 -12.38
CA ASP A 93 -4.46 8.29 -12.56
C ASP A 93 -3.56 9.21 -13.41
N GLN A 94 -2.28 8.86 -13.58
CA GLN A 94 -1.37 9.54 -14.51
C GLN A 94 -1.52 9.08 -15.96
N ASP A 95 -2.34 8.08 -16.27
CA ASP A 95 -2.63 7.69 -17.65
C ASP A 95 -3.39 8.82 -18.38
N ARG A 96 -2.66 9.50 -19.28
CA ARG A 96 -3.19 10.58 -20.13
C ARG A 96 -3.62 10.12 -21.52
N ILE A 97 -3.33 8.86 -21.87
CA ILE A 97 -3.60 8.31 -23.20
C ILE A 97 -5.03 7.75 -23.23
N ASN A 98 -5.41 7.01 -22.20
CA ASN A 98 -6.71 6.35 -22.16
C ASN A 98 -7.80 7.22 -21.51
N SER A 99 -9.01 7.12 -22.07
CA SER A 99 -10.20 7.68 -21.45
C SER A 99 -10.46 7.04 -20.09
N ARG A 100 -11.23 7.75 -19.24
CA ARG A 100 -11.71 7.18 -17.98
C ARG A 100 -12.48 5.87 -18.21
N GLY A 101 -12.38 4.94 -17.27
CA GLY A 101 -12.82 3.55 -17.37
C GLY A 101 -11.85 2.64 -18.14
N LYS A 102 -10.96 3.21 -18.96
CA LYS A 102 -9.97 2.49 -19.76
C LYS A 102 -8.53 2.71 -19.30
N ARG A 103 -8.30 3.57 -18.31
CA ARG A 103 -6.96 3.85 -17.79
C ARG A 103 -6.29 2.61 -17.21
N SER A 104 -4.97 2.59 -17.29
CA SER A 104 -4.13 1.49 -16.83
C SER A 104 -2.79 1.97 -16.27
N VAL A 105 -2.08 1.09 -15.57
CA VAL A 105 -0.85 1.43 -14.86
C VAL A 105 0.32 1.67 -15.80
N GLY A 106 0.40 0.94 -16.92
CA GLY A 106 1.51 1.04 -17.90
C GLY A 106 1.68 2.44 -18.46
N PRO A 107 0.67 3.00 -19.16
CA PRO A 107 0.70 4.40 -19.64
C PRO A 107 0.88 5.42 -18.52
N GLY A 108 0.41 5.10 -17.30
CA GLY A 108 0.70 5.91 -16.12
C GLY A 108 2.20 5.98 -15.82
N LEU A 109 2.91 4.86 -15.88
CA LEU A 109 4.38 4.77 -15.69
C LEU A 109 5.18 5.39 -16.84
N ASP A 110 4.61 5.54 -18.03
CA ASP A 110 5.26 6.25 -19.13
C ASP A 110 5.39 7.76 -18.84
N THR A 111 4.60 8.29 -17.91
CA THR A 111 4.73 9.68 -17.44
C THR A 111 5.85 9.85 -16.40
N PRO A 112 6.54 11.01 -16.39
CA PRO A 112 7.54 11.31 -15.35
C PRO A 112 6.97 11.21 -13.93
N ARG A 113 5.74 11.72 -13.72
CA ARG A 113 5.09 11.69 -12.42
C ARG A 113 4.74 10.28 -11.97
N GLY A 114 4.32 9.40 -12.90
CA GLY A 114 4.05 8.00 -12.60
C GLY A 114 5.29 7.24 -12.17
N ARG A 115 6.44 7.47 -12.81
CA ARG A 115 7.73 6.88 -12.38
C ARG A 115 8.13 7.37 -11.00
N GLN A 116 8.03 8.68 -10.77
CA GLN A 116 8.37 9.28 -9.48
C GLN A 116 7.53 8.68 -8.34
N LEU A 117 6.22 8.47 -8.53
CA LEU A 117 5.37 7.82 -7.53
C LEU A 117 5.88 6.43 -7.13
N LEU A 118 6.42 5.65 -8.07
CA LEU A 118 6.97 4.33 -7.80
C LEU A 118 8.35 4.41 -7.12
N GLN A 119 9.19 5.37 -7.53
CA GLN A 119 10.52 5.61 -6.95
C GLN A 119 10.42 6.08 -5.49
N ASP A 120 9.47 6.97 -5.19
CA ASP A 120 9.24 7.50 -3.84
C ASP A 120 8.55 6.49 -2.92
N PHE A 121 8.08 5.34 -3.44
CA PHE A 121 7.35 4.38 -2.65
C PHE A 121 8.25 3.58 -1.71
N GLN A 122 8.11 3.83 -0.40
CA GLN A 122 8.82 3.08 0.62
C GLN A 122 8.14 1.74 0.91
N PHE A 123 8.81 0.63 0.57
CA PHE A 123 8.30 -0.72 0.86
C PHE A 123 8.37 -1.04 2.36
N THR A 124 9.42 -0.60 3.04
CA THR A 124 9.71 -0.88 4.47
C THR A 124 9.83 0.40 5.30
N PRO A 125 8.74 1.18 5.49
CA PRO A 125 8.81 2.48 6.16
C PRO A 125 9.31 2.40 7.61
N TYR A 126 9.04 1.31 8.31
CA TYR A 126 9.49 1.08 9.69
C TYR A 126 10.92 0.51 9.79
N CYS A 127 11.68 0.49 8.71
CA CYS A 127 13.09 0.08 8.70
C CYS A 127 13.80 0.88 7.62
N ASN A 128 14.02 2.16 7.92
CA ASN A 128 14.86 3.00 7.09
C ASN A 128 16.33 2.76 7.48
N VAL A 129 17.04 2.02 6.64
CA VAL A 129 18.43 1.63 6.89
C VAL A 129 19.33 2.87 7.03
N MET A 130 19.11 3.90 6.20
CA MET A 130 19.94 5.11 6.22
C MET A 130 19.73 5.92 7.50
N GLU A 131 18.48 6.00 7.97
CA GLU A 131 18.15 6.62 9.25
C GLU A 131 18.73 5.83 10.43
N THR A 132 18.65 4.50 10.38
CA THR A 132 19.19 3.61 11.42
C THR A 132 20.71 3.74 11.53
N LEU A 133 21.41 3.82 10.39
CA LEU A 133 22.87 3.94 10.34
C LEU A 133 23.35 5.39 10.51
N ALA A 134 22.44 6.37 10.58
CA ALA A 134 22.75 7.79 10.52
C ALA A 134 23.73 8.15 9.37
N ALA A 135 23.52 7.51 8.20
CA ALA A 135 24.43 7.55 7.07
C ALA A 135 23.71 7.93 5.76
N SER A 136 24.49 8.27 4.74
CA SER A 136 23.98 8.54 3.39
C SER A 136 24.27 7.38 2.47
N GLY A 137 23.29 6.98 1.65
CA GLY A 137 23.40 5.83 0.75
C GLY A 137 23.11 6.21 -0.68
N ASP A 138 23.94 5.70 -1.60
CA ASP A 138 23.71 5.75 -3.04
C ASP A 138 23.81 4.34 -3.65
N PHE A 139 22.85 3.97 -4.48
CA PHE A 139 22.82 2.64 -5.09
C PHE A 139 23.16 2.73 -6.58
N ASP A 140 24.30 2.20 -6.96
CA ASP A 140 24.69 2.05 -8.35
C ASP A 140 23.99 0.82 -8.94
N PHE A 141 23.04 1.06 -9.84
CA PHE A 141 22.29 0.01 -10.54
C PHE A 141 23.12 -0.75 -11.58
N THR A 142 24.18 -0.16 -12.12
CA THR A 142 25.09 -0.79 -13.08
C THR A 142 26.03 -1.75 -12.35
N SER A 143 26.71 -1.30 -11.29
CA SER A 143 27.59 -2.17 -10.52
C SER A 143 26.85 -3.05 -9.51
N ARG A 144 25.56 -2.77 -9.24
CA ARG A 144 24.72 -3.38 -8.19
C ARG A 144 25.34 -3.25 -6.80
N ARG A 145 25.89 -2.08 -6.48
CA ARG A 145 26.54 -1.80 -5.19
C ARG A 145 25.84 -0.65 -4.47
N LEU A 146 25.66 -0.81 -3.16
CA LEU A 146 25.23 0.25 -2.26
C LEU A 146 26.46 0.92 -1.65
N HIS A 147 26.69 2.18 -1.99
CA HIS A 147 27.72 3.02 -1.40
C HIS A 147 27.15 3.73 -0.18
N ILE A 148 27.69 3.46 1.00
CA ILE A 148 27.32 4.15 2.25
C ILE A 148 28.46 5.10 2.62
N THR A 149 28.13 6.36 2.83
CA THR A 149 29.07 7.44 3.20
C THR A 149 28.64 8.08 4.51
N ASN A 150 29.59 8.73 5.19
CA ASN A 150 29.37 9.42 6.48
C ASN A 150 28.84 8.51 7.59
N PHE A 151 29.14 7.21 7.52
CA PHE A 151 28.83 6.27 8.60
C PHE A 151 29.80 6.46 9.76
N ASP A 152 29.28 6.81 10.94
CA ASP A 152 30.02 6.81 12.21
C ASP A 152 29.18 6.04 13.24
N MET A 153 29.80 5.02 13.85
CA MET A 153 29.17 4.18 14.86
C MET A 153 28.66 4.99 16.07
N LYS A 154 29.27 6.14 16.37
CA LYS A 154 28.83 7.02 17.46
C LYS A 154 27.45 7.62 17.23
N ASN A 155 27.01 7.73 15.98
CA ASN A 155 25.73 8.32 15.61
C ASN A 155 24.61 7.26 15.50
N VAL A 156 24.96 5.98 15.55
CA VAL A 156 24.00 4.88 15.48
C VAL A 156 23.32 4.70 16.84
N GLN A 157 21.99 4.77 16.84
CA GLN A 157 21.20 4.53 18.04
C GLN A 157 20.98 3.03 18.25
N PHE A 158 21.53 2.50 19.34
CA PHE A 158 21.38 1.10 19.70
C PHE A 158 20.29 0.92 20.77
N PRO A 159 19.42 -0.10 20.64
CA PRO A 159 18.53 -0.50 21.72
C PRO A 159 19.31 -0.86 22.98
N ALA A 160 18.73 -0.61 24.15
CA ALA A 160 19.34 -0.97 25.42
C ALA A 160 19.67 -2.48 25.47
N GLY A 161 20.94 -2.81 25.76
CA GLY A 161 21.43 -4.19 25.81
C GLY A 161 21.96 -4.75 24.50
N ALA A 162 21.91 -4.01 23.39
CA ALA A 162 22.55 -4.43 22.14
C ALA A 162 24.08 -4.43 22.30
N THR A 163 24.72 -5.52 21.88
CA THR A 163 26.18 -5.69 21.95
C THR A 163 26.86 -5.73 20.59
N HIS A 164 26.11 -5.99 19.51
CA HIS A 164 26.63 -6.17 18.15
C HIS A 164 25.68 -5.56 17.11
N LEU A 165 26.26 -5.16 15.97
CA LEU A 165 25.55 -4.81 14.73
C LEU A 165 25.99 -5.79 13.64
N ALA A 166 25.04 -6.31 12.87
CA ALA A 166 25.33 -7.17 11.73
C ALA A 166 24.63 -6.66 10.46
N LEU A 167 25.34 -6.73 9.34
CA LEU A 167 24.80 -6.53 8.00
C LEU A 167 24.80 -7.91 7.32
N THR A 168 23.63 -8.53 7.23
CA THR A 168 23.42 -9.86 6.62
C THR A 168 22.63 -9.77 5.33
#